data_AF-M8DYD3-F1
#
_entry.id   AF-M8DYD3-F1
#
_cell.length_a   1.000
_cell.length_b   1.000
_cell.length_c   1.000
_cell.angle_alpha   90.00
_cell.angle_beta   90.00
_cell.angle_gamma   90.00
#
_symmetry.space_group_name_H-M   'P 1'
#
loop_
_entity.id
_entity.type
_entity.pdbx_description
1 polymer ?
#
loop_
_entity_poly.entity_id
_entity_poly.type
_entity_poly.pdbx_seq_one_letter_code
_entity_poly.pdbx_strand_id
1 'polypeptide(L)' 'MDAVQGLETGDTFILHATFKPVPLFAVMKAKGFTYESEQLDKKHWKVTFVKRGLGQ' A
#
# COMPACT_ATOMS: atom_id res chain seq x y z
N MET A 1 -3.51 3.85 -12.92
CA MET A 1 -3.21 4.22 -11.52
C MET A 1 -1.85 4.87 -11.49
N ASP A 2 -1.83 6.19 -11.52
CA ASP A 2 -0.60 6.98 -11.76
C ASP A 2 0.20 7.26 -10.48
N ALA A 3 -0.50 7.37 -9.33
CA ALA A 3 0.08 7.76 -8.04
C ALA A 3 1.17 6.83 -7.47
N VAL A 4 1.31 5.60 -7.97
CA VAL A 4 2.31 4.64 -7.51
C VAL A 4 3.44 4.41 -8.51
N GLN A 5 3.39 5.06 -9.68
CA GLN A 5 4.39 4.86 -10.74
C GLN A 5 5.71 5.56 -10.43
N GLY A 6 5.69 6.66 -9.66
CA GLY A 6 6.88 7.41 -9.26
C GLY A 6 7.51 6.99 -7.93
N LEU A 7 6.97 5.96 -7.24
CA LEU A 7 7.48 5.55 -5.94
C LEU A 7 8.77 4.73 -6.09
N GLU A 8 9.84 5.21 -5.47
CA GLU A 8 11.15 4.59 -5.48
C GLU A 8 11.27 3.56 -4.35
N THR A 9 12.38 2.81 -4.36
CA THR A 9 12.69 1.87 -3.29
C THR A 9 12.83 2.61 -1.96
N GLY A 10 12.06 2.20 -0.95
CA GLY A 10 12.01 2.89 0.35
C GLY A 10 10.88 3.90 0.49
N ASP A 11 10.22 4.28 -0.61
CA ASP A 11 9.03 5.13 -0.54
C ASP A 11 7.87 4.43 0.15
N THR A 12 7.11 5.25 0.86
CA THR A 12 5.92 4.84 1.60
C THR A 12 4.69 5.56 1.07
N PHE A 13 3.67 4.80 0.71
CA PHE A 13 2.39 5.30 0.24
C PHE A 13 1.29 4.92 1.23
N ILE A 14 0.66 5.93 1.84
CA ILE A 14 -0.40 5.73 2.82
C ILE A 14 -1.75 5.99 2.16
N LEU A 15 -2.59 4.97 2.15
CA LEU A 15 -3.95 5.02 1.63
C LEU A 15 -4.95 5.02 2.80
N HIS A 16 -5.73 6.09 2.89
CA HIS A 16 -6.89 6.15 3.76
C HIS A 16 -8.13 5.80 2.94
N ALA A 17 -8.83 4.75 3.34
CA ALA A 17 -10.03 4.27 2.66
C ALA A 17 -11.14 3.98 3.67
N THR A 18 -12.40 4.08 3.24
CA THR A 18 -13.53 3.77 4.13
C THR A 18 -13.78 2.28 4.30
N PHE A 19 -13.12 1.45 3.48
CA PHE A 19 -13.21 0.00 3.46
C PHE A 19 -11.87 -0.61 3.08
N LYS A 20 -11.66 -1.89 3.39
CA LYS A 20 -10.42 -2.62 3.13
C LYS A 20 -10.23 -2.85 1.62
N PRO A 21 -9.22 -2.24 0.96
CA PRO A 21 -9.04 -2.36 -0.49
C PRO A 21 -8.29 -3.63 -0.87
N VAL A 22 -8.90 -4.79 -0.61
CA VAL A 22 -8.34 -6.13 -0.89
C VAL A 22 -7.81 -6.28 -2.33
N PRO A 23 -8.52 -5.88 -3.40
CA PRO A 23 -7.98 -6.01 -4.76
C PRO A 23 -6.71 -5.17 -4.98
N LEU A 24 -6.58 -4.04 -4.29
CA LEU A 24 -5.39 -3.18 -4.42
C LEU A 24 -4.15 -3.83 -3.82
N PHE A 25 -4.32 -4.61 -2.75
CA PHE A 25 -3.21 -5.34 -2.11
C PHE A 25 -2.55 -6.33 -3.06
N ALA A 26 -3.34 -7.06 -3.84
CA ALA A 26 -2.82 -7.99 -4.84
C ALA A 26 -2.00 -7.27 -5.91
N VAL A 27 -2.51 -6.12 -6.40
CA VAL A 27 -1.81 -5.29 -7.41
C VAL A 27 -0.50 -4.74 -6.85
N MET A 28 -0.50 -4.23 -5.62
CA MET A 28 0.70 -3.66 -4.99
C MET A 28 1.74 -4.74 -4.71
N LYS A 29 1.32 -5.93 -4.25
CA LYS A 29 2.19 -7.09 -4.07
C LYS A 29 2.84 -7.54 -5.40
N ALA A 30 2.07 -7.58 -6.49
CA ALA A 30 2.60 -7.89 -7.82
C ALA A 30 3.62 -6.87 -8.32
N LYS A 31 3.53 -5.61 -7.86
CA LYS A 31 4.51 -4.54 -8.13
C LYS A 31 5.73 -4.58 -7.20
N GLY A 32 5.83 -5.54 -6.29
CA GLY A 32 6.94 -5.66 -5.34
C GLY A 32 6.80 -4.79 -4.08
N PHE A 33 5.60 -4.26 -3.81
CA PHE A 33 5.33 -3.52 -2.58
C PHE A 33 4.86 -4.47 -1.48
N THR A 34 5.31 -4.21 -0.26
CA THR A 34 4.71 -4.75 0.95
C THR A 34 3.63 -3.80 1.45
N TYR A 35 2.64 -4.32 2.19
CA TYR A 35 1.57 -3.49 2.74
C TYR A 35 1.22 -3.91 4.16
N GLU A 36 0.77 -2.94 4.94
CA GLU A 36 0.28 -3.13 6.29
C GLU A 36 -1.07 -2.41 6.41
N SER A 37 -2.10 -3.13 6.84
CA SER A 37 -3.46 -2.60 6.92
C SER A 37 -3.93 -2.53 8.36
N GLU A 38 -4.30 -1.35 8.80
CA GLU A 38 -4.79 -1.07 10.15
C GLU A 38 -6.20 -0.49 10.06
N GLN A 39 -7.14 -1.07 10.81
CA GLN A 39 -8.48 -0.49 10.94
C GLN A 39 -8.46 0.54 12.06
N LEU A 40 -8.49 1.82 11.69
CA LEU A 40 -8.56 2.91 12.65
C LEU A 40 -9.97 3.09 13.19
N ASP A 41 -10.99 2.83 12.37
CA ASP A 41 -12.41 2.99 12.75
C ASP A 41 -13.32 2.05 11.95
N LYS A 42 -14.61 1.97 12.31
CA LYS A 42 -15.61 1.12 11.62
C LYS A 42 -15.66 1.36 10.11
N LYS A 43 -15.45 2.61 9.68
CA LYS A 43 -15.42 3.02 8.28
C LYS A 43 -14.11 3.72 7.92
N HIS A 44 -13.01 3.39 8.61
CA HIS A 44 -11.72 3.98 8.32
C HIS A 44 -10.61 2.94 8.40
N TRP A 45 -9.99 2.71 7.26
CA TRP A 45 -8.85 1.84 7.08
C TRP A 45 -7.66 2.68 6.64
N LYS A 46 -6.55 2.54 7.36
CA LYS A 46 -5.25 3.06 6.96
C LYS A 46 -4.44 1.90 6.41
N VAL A 47 -3.98 2.02 5.18
CA VAL A 47 -3.09 1.04 4.58
C VAL A 47 -1.79 1.72 4.21
N THR A 48 -0.70 1.22 4.76
CA THR A 48 0.64 1.69 4.47
C THR A 48 1.28 0.72 3.48
N PHE A 49 1.63 1.19 2.29
CA PHE A 49 2.37 0.44 1.30
C PHE A 49 3.82 0.90 1.29
N VAL A 50 4.76 -0.03 1.31
CA VAL A 50 6.20 0.26 1.31
C VAL A 50 6.85 -0.51 0.18
N LYS A 51 7.63 0.17 -0.67
CA LYS A 51 8.41 -0.51 -1.70
C LYS A 51 9.68 -1.06 -1.07
N ARG A 52 9.70 -2.35 -0.74
CA ARG A 52 10.95 -3.00 -0.36
C ARG A 52 11.78 -3.19 -1.62
N GLY A 53 12.91 -2.50 -1.70
CA GLY A 53 13.92 -2.81 -2.69
C GLY A 53 14.34 -4.26 -2.54
N LEU A 54 14.59 -4.93 -3.66
CA LEU A 54 15.25 -6.24 -3.70
C LEU A 54 16.72 -6.08 -3.27
N GLY A 55 16.92 -5.79 -1.98
CA GLY A 55 18.20 -5.54 -1.36
C GLY A 55 18.28 -6.24 -0.01
N GLN A 56 18.37 -7.57 -0.06
CA GLN A 56 19.36 -8.40 0.64
C GLN A 56 19.24 -9.85 0.19
#